data_AF-A0A661FUB5-F1
#
_entry.id   AF-A0A661FUB5-F1
#
_cell.length_a   1.000
_cell.length_b   1.000
_cell.length_c   1.000
_cell.angle_alpha   90.00
_cell.angle_beta   90.00
_cell.angle_gamma   90.00
#
_symmetry.space_group_name_H-M   'P 1'
#
loop_
_entity.id
_entity.type
_entity.pdbx_description
1 polymer ?
#
loop_
_entity_poly.entity_id
_entity_poly.type
_entity_poly.pdbx_seq_one_letter_code
_entity_poly.pdbx_strand_id
1 'polypeptide(L)'
;MYLDAGTDFVDRPPEWGKQQIDHYTDVNYHQPSDEYDDSWNFDGMIADALLGFWTGLAIANADDMPSWVEGDEFEAARLEALAAEEE
;
A
#
# COMPACT_ATOMS: atom_id res chain seq x y z
N MET A 1 -4.65 -5.37 2.80
CA MET A 1 -4.46 -4.03 2.25
C MET A 1 -3.31 -4.12 1.25
N TYR A 2 -3.52 -3.67 0.02
CA TYR A 2 -2.47 -3.51 -0.98
C TYR A 2 -2.43 -2.03 -1.34
N LEU A 3 -1.27 -1.41 -1.20
CA LEU A 3 -1.03 -0.02 -1.59
C LEU A 3 -0.32 -0.06 -2.94
N ASP A 4 -0.91 0.61 -3.92
CA ASP A 4 -0.32 0.84 -5.24
C ASP A 4 -0.04 2.33 -5.36
N ALA A 5 1.04 2.69 -6.04
CA ALA A 5 1.43 4.09 -6.22
C ALA A 5 0.38 4.89 -6.99
N GLY A 6 -0.34 4.23 -7.91
CA GLY A 6 -1.33 4.86 -8.77
C GLY A 6 -0.77 5.98 -9.66
N THR A 7 -1.60 6.54 -10.52
CA THR A 7 -1.23 7.68 -11.40
C THR A 7 -2.17 8.87 -11.30
N ASP A 8 -3.22 8.74 -10.49
CA ASP A 8 -4.26 9.76 -10.31
C ASP A 8 -3.89 10.67 -9.14
N PHE A 9 -3.85 11.98 -9.40
CA PHE A 9 -3.46 12.99 -8.42
C PHE A 9 -4.58 14.02 -8.27
N VAL A 10 -4.96 14.31 -7.03
CA VAL A 10 -6.11 15.16 -6.67
C VAL A 10 -6.08 16.53 -7.36
N ASP A 11 -4.89 17.16 -7.41
CA ASP A 11 -4.69 18.52 -7.92
C ASP A 11 -3.87 18.57 -9.21
N ARG A 12 -3.94 17.52 -10.03
CA ARG A 12 -3.22 17.44 -11.31
C ARG A 12 -4.13 16.94 -12.42
N PRO A 13 -3.86 17.33 -13.67
CA PRO A 13 -4.62 16.79 -14.80
C PRO A 13 -4.38 15.28 -14.93
N PRO A 14 -5.30 14.55 -15.59
CA PRO A 14 -5.07 13.17 -16.01
C PRO A 14 -3.72 13.03 -16.74
N GLU A 15 -3.12 11.84 -16.68
CA GLU A 15 -1.79 11.51 -17.23
C GLU A 15 -0.58 12.15 -16.54
N TRP A 16 -0.76 13.16 -15.67
CA TRP A 16 0.37 13.82 -15.02
C TRP A 16 1.22 12.84 -14.20
N GLY A 17 0.59 11.97 -13.40
CA GLY A 17 1.30 10.99 -12.58
C GLY A 17 2.07 9.98 -13.43
N LYS A 18 1.46 9.52 -14.53
CA LYS A 18 2.13 8.65 -15.50
C LYS A 18 3.39 9.31 -16.07
N GLN A 19 3.31 10.59 -16.45
CA GLN A 19 4.47 11.32 -16.96
C GLN A 19 5.60 11.44 -15.91
N GLN A 20 5.27 11.59 -14.62
CA GLN A 20 6.30 11.63 -13.57
C GLN A 20 6.99 10.26 -13.42
N ILE A 21 6.21 9.18 -13.39
CA ILE A 21 6.75 7.81 -13.28
C ILE A 21 7.59 7.46 -14.51
N ASP A 22 7.10 7.77 -15.71
CA ASP A 22 7.82 7.52 -16.96
C ASP A 22 9.14 8.32 -16.96
N HIS A 23 9.11 9.61 -16.60
CA HIS A 23 10.32 10.44 -16.52
C HIS A 23 11.34 9.88 -15.52
N TYR A 24 10.90 9.54 -14.30
CA TYR A 24 11.80 8.96 -13.30
C TYR A 24 12.39 7.63 -13.78
N THR A 25 11.57 6.76 -14.37
CA THR A 25 11.98 5.44 -14.86
C THR A 25 12.98 5.53 -16.02
N ASP A 26 12.75 6.46 -16.96
CA ASP A 26 13.57 6.60 -18.16
C ASP A 26 14.88 7.35 -17.90
N VAL A 27 14.90 8.28 -16.94
CA VAL A 27 16.01 9.21 -16.74
C VAL A 27 16.81 8.93 -15.47
N ASN A 28 16.13 8.61 -14.36
CA ASN A 28 16.75 8.58 -13.04
C ASN A 28 16.94 7.17 -12.49
N TYR A 29 15.99 6.26 -12.73
CA TYR A 29 16.00 4.93 -12.15
C TYR A 29 17.29 4.16 -12.47
N HIS A 30 17.94 3.63 -11.41
CA HIS A 30 19.23 2.93 -11.51
C HIS A 30 20.37 3.75 -12.14
N GLN A 31 20.27 5.08 -12.14
CA GLN A 31 21.32 6.00 -12.59
C GLN A 31 21.96 6.72 -11.39
N PRO A 32 23.14 7.37 -11.57
CA PRO A 32 23.72 8.21 -10.53
C PRO A 32 22.84 9.38 -10.08
N SER A 33 21.88 9.81 -10.92
CA SER A 33 20.89 10.83 -10.56
C SER A 33 19.69 10.28 -9.75
N ASP A 34 19.69 8.98 -9.42
CA ASP A 34 18.73 8.37 -8.50
C ASP A 34 19.03 8.78 -7.05
N GLU A 35 18.86 10.06 -6.77
CA GLU A 35 19.10 10.67 -5.48
C GLU A 35 17.89 11.45 -4.99
N TYR A 36 17.87 11.72 -3.69
CA TYR A 36 16.83 12.54 -3.08
C TYR A 36 16.86 13.97 -3.68
N ASP A 37 15.68 14.51 -3.95
CA ASP A 37 15.49 15.86 -4.48
C ASP A 37 14.52 16.65 -3.58
N ASP A 38 14.92 17.85 -3.18
CA ASP A 38 14.14 18.74 -2.31
C ASP A 38 12.81 19.23 -2.93
N SER A 39 12.61 19.04 -4.23
CA SER A 39 11.36 19.34 -4.92
C SER A 39 10.30 18.25 -4.78
N TRP A 40 10.66 17.06 -4.25
CA TRP A 40 9.72 15.96 -4.08
C TRP A 40 8.62 16.31 -3.07
N ASN A 41 7.37 16.05 -3.46
CA ASN A 41 6.23 16.13 -2.56
C ASN A 41 5.99 14.73 -1.95
N PHE A 42 5.99 14.66 -0.62
CA PHE A 42 5.80 13.43 0.15
C PHE A 42 4.42 13.28 0.79
N ASP A 43 3.46 14.15 0.48
CA ASP A 43 2.13 14.15 1.11
C ASP A 43 1.41 12.81 0.90
N GLY A 44 1.56 12.19 -0.27
CA GLY A 44 1.03 10.85 -0.56
C GLY A 44 1.66 9.76 0.32
N MET A 45 2.99 9.76 0.45
CA MET A 45 3.71 8.82 1.31
C MET A 45 3.31 8.98 2.79
N ILE A 46 3.08 10.22 3.24
CA ILE A 46 2.58 10.49 4.59
C ILE A 46 1.18 9.90 4.79
N ALA A 47 0.29 10.05 3.80
CA ALA A 47 -1.05 9.47 3.87
C ALA A 47 -1.01 7.94 3.95
N ASP A 48 -0.18 7.29 3.13
CA ASP A 48 0.03 5.84 3.15
C ASP A 48 0.59 5.35 4.49
N ALA A 49 1.60 6.05 5.03
CA ALA A 49 2.19 5.72 6.32
C ALA A 49 1.18 5.83 7.47
N LEU A 50 0.35 6.89 7.46
CA LEU A 50 -0.72 7.06 8.44
C LEU A 50 -1.78 5.97 8.31
N LEU A 51 -2.22 5.65 7.10
CA LEU A 51 -3.20 4.59 6.85
C LEU A 51 -2.69 3.23 7.35
N GLY A 52 -1.45 2.87 7.02
CA GLY A 52 -0.81 1.65 7.47
C GLY A 52 -0.68 1.59 9.00
N PHE A 53 -0.21 2.68 9.61
CA PHE A 53 -0.07 2.77 11.08
C PHE A 53 -1.42 2.59 11.79
N TRP A 54 -2.45 3.35 11.39
CA TRP A 54 -3.76 3.27 12.04
C TRP A 54 -4.43 1.92 11.82
N THR A 55 -4.28 1.32 10.64
CA THR A 55 -4.81 -0.02 10.37
C THR A 55 -4.13 -1.07 11.25
N GLY A 56 -2.80 -1.04 11.33
CA GLY A 56 -2.05 -1.96 12.19
C GLY A 56 -2.38 -1.79 13.66
N LEU A 57 -2.52 -0.55 14.13
CA LEU A 57 -2.90 -0.25 15.50
C LEU A 57 -4.31 -0.75 15.82
N ALA A 58 -5.27 -0.58 14.90
CA ALA A 58 -6.63 -1.07 15.08
C ALA A 58 -6.66 -2.60 15.19
N ILE A 59 -5.95 -3.31 14.30
CA ILE A 59 -5.87 -4.78 14.33
C ILE A 59 -5.20 -5.25 15.62
N ALA A 60 -4.09 -4.63 16.03
CA ALA A 60 -3.34 -5.04 17.21
C ALA A 60 -4.11 -4.85 18.54
N ASN A 61 -5.13 -3.99 18.56
CA ASN A 61 -5.96 -3.73 19.75
C ASN A 61 -7.38 -4.30 19.62
N ALA A 62 -7.69 -5.07 18.56
CA ALA A 62 -8.99 -5.70 18.41
C ALA A 62 -9.09 -6.94 19.32
N ASP A 63 -10.30 -7.21 19.84
CA ASP A 63 -10.57 -8.42 20.63
C ASP A 63 -10.48 -9.69 19.76
N ASP A 64 -10.89 -9.57 18.49
CA ASP A 64 -10.90 -10.65 17.51
C ASP A 64 -9.88 -10.41 16.39
N MET A 65 -9.29 -11.50 15.90
CA MET A 65 -8.42 -11.45 14.73
C MET A 65 -9.21 -11.17 13.45
N PRO A 66 -8.62 -10.46 12.46
CA PRO A 66 -9.26 -10.26 11.17
C PRO A 66 -9.61 -11.59 10.47
N SER A 67 -10.74 -11.62 9.78
CA SER A 67 -11.18 -12.73 8.94
C SER A 67 -11.05 -12.38 7.45
N TRP A 68 -10.98 -13.42 6.62
CA TRP A 68 -11.10 -13.26 5.18
C TRP A 68 -12.54 -12.95 4.79
N VAL A 69 -12.72 -12.41 3.58
CA VAL A 69 -14.04 -12.25 2.96
C VAL A 69 -14.58 -13.63 2.58
N GLU A 70 -15.89 -13.83 2.69
CA GLU A 70 -16.53 -15.10 2.31
C GLU A 70 -16.24 -15.44 0.84
N GLY A 71 -15.74 -16.65 0.60
CA GLY A 71 -15.35 -17.16 -0.71
C GLY A 71 -13.99 -16.70 -1.22
N ASP A 72 -13.23 -15.94 -0.41
CA ASP A 72 -11.85 -15.59 -0.73
C ASP A 72 -10.97 -16.85 -0.81
N GLU A 73 -9.98 -16.85 -1.71
CA GLU A 73 -9.12 -18.01 -1.96
C GLU A 73 -8.37 -18.49 -0.72
N PHE A 74 -8.19 -17.61 0.28
CA PHE A 74 -7.51 -17.93 1.54
C PHE A 74 -8.46 -18.28 2.69
N GLU A 75 -9.77 -18.08 2.55
CA GLU A 75 -10.74 -18.30 3.63
C GLU A 75 -10.73 -19.76 4.10
N ALA A 76 -10.85 -20.72 3.17
CA ALA A 76 -10.94 -22.13 3.50
C ALA A 76 -9.71 -22.63 4.29
N ALA A 77 -8.51 -22.23 3.86
CA ALA A 77 -7.27 -22.57 4.54
C ALA A 77 -7.18 -21.93 5.94
N ARG A 78 -7.71 -20.71 6.13
CA ARG A 78 -7.75 -20.06 7.44
C ARG A 78 -8.72 -20.76 8.39
N LEU A 79 -9.90 -21.16 7.91
CA LEU A 79 -10.87 -21.90 8.72
C LEU A 79 -10.32 -23.26 9.16
N GLU A 80 -9.63 -23.98 8.26
CA GLU A 80 -8.94 -25.23 8.60
C GLU A 80 -7.88 -25.02 9.69
N ALA A 81 -7.06 -23.97 9.56
CA ALA A 81 -6.03 -23.65 10.55
C ALA A 81 -6.60 -23.30 11.94
N LEU A 82 -7.72 -22.57 11.99
CA LEU A 82 -8.39 -22.24 13.25
C LEU A 82 -9.00 -23.47 13.92
N ALA A 83 -9.66 -24.34 13.17
CA ALA A 83 -10.23 -25.58 13.70
C ALA A 83 -9.16 -26.50 14.31
N ALA A 84 -7.95 -26.52 13.74
CA ALA A 84 -6.82 -27.31 14.25
C ALA A 84 -6.19 -26.76 15.55
N GLU A 85 -6.37 -25.48 15.88
CA GLU A 85 -5.92 -24.91 17.17
C GLU A 85 -6.87 -25.25 18.33
N GLU A 86 -8.13 -25.60 18.04
CA GLU A 86 -9.15 -25.92 19.04
C GLU A 86 -9.11 -27.38 19.53
N GLU A 87 -8.30 -28.25 18.92
CA GLU A 87 -8.14 -29.68 19.25
C GLU A 87 -6.92 -29.95 20.16
#